data_AF-A0A2G5HGS7-F1
#
_entry.id   AF-A0A2G5HGS7-F1
#
_cell.length_a   1.000
_cell.length_b   1.000
_cell.length_c   1.000
_cell.angle_alpha   90.00
_cell.angle_beta   90.00
_cell.angle_gamma   90.00
#
_symmetry.space_group_name_H-M   'P 1'
#
loop_
_entity.id
_entity.type
_entity.pdbx_description
1 polymer ?
#
loop_
_entity_poly.entity_id
_entity_poly.type
_entity_poly.pdbx_seq_one_letter_code
_entity_poly.pdbx_strand_id
1 'polypeptide(L)' 'MMYSSSKDALKRALNGIAADVQANDADDIEYDTIVEKVSKGGR' A
#
# COMPACT_ATOMS: atom_id res chain seq x y z
N MET A 1 10.55 -2.55 14.26
CA MET A 1 10.78 -3.82 13.53
C MET A 1 9.54 -4.71 13.36
N MET A 2 8.48 -4.58 14.17
CA MET A 2 7.26 -5.42 14.01
C MET A 2 6.49 -5.21 12.69
N TYR A 3 6.51 -3.99 12.13
CA TYR A 3 5.79 -3.69 10.89
C TYR A 3 6.40 -4.37 9.66
N SER A 4 7.73 -4.50 9.61
CA SER A 4 8.44 -5.15 8.50
C SER A 4 8.10 -6.63 8.42
N SER A 5 8.26 -7.37 9.53
CA SER A 5 7.97 -8.80 9.56
C SER A 5 6.50 -9.12 9.30
N SER A 6 5.58 -8.24 9.75
CA SER A 6 4.15 -8.42 9.51
C SER A 6 3.74 -8.07 8.07
N LYS A 7 4.40 -7.09 7.45
CA LYS A 7 4.17 -6.67 6.06
C LYS A 7 4.51 -7.79 5.07
N ASP A 8 5.64 -8.47 5.27
CA ASP A 8 6.04 -9.58 4.39
C ASP A 8 5.11 -10.80 4.51
N ALA A 9 4.60 -11.08 5.72
CA ALA A 9 3.60 -12.12 5.94
C ALA A 9 2.27 -11.81 5.24
N LEU A 10 1.79 -10.56 5.34
CA LEU A 10 0.57 -10.10 4.66
C LEU A 10 0.71 -10.14 3.14
N LYS A 11 1.85 -9.73 2.59
CA LYS A 11 2.12 -9.81 1.14
C LYS A 11 2.10 -11.24 0.61
N ARG A 12 2.61 -12.20 1.39
CA ARG A 12 2.58 -13.62 1.02
C ARG A 12 1.19 -14.26 1.16
N ALA A 13 0.40 -13.79 2.12
CA ALA A 13 -0.96 -14.29 2.32
C ALA A 13 -1.96 -13.76 1.28
N LEU A 14 -1.72 -12.55 0.75
CA LEU A 14 -2.59 -11.87 -0.21
C LEU A 14 -1.96 -11.88 -1.61
N ASN A 15 -2.16 -12.98 -2.34
CA ASN A 15 -1.80 -13.06 -3.76
C ASN A 15 -2.71 -12.16 -4.60
N GLY A 16 -2.12 -11.23 -5.37
CA GLY A 16 -2.86 -10.32 -6.25
C GLY A 16 -3.01 -8.89 -5.72
N ILE A 17 -2.18 -8.45 -4.75
CA ILE A 17 -2.10 -7.03 -4.39
C ILE A 17 -1.68 -6.22 -5.61
N ALA A 18 -2.59 -5.37 -6.10
CA ALA A 18 -2.36 -4.51 -7.26
C ALA A 18 -1.50 -3.29 -6.91
N ALA A 19 -1.57 -2.79 -5.68
CA ALA A 19 -0.76 -1.67 -5.20
C ALA A 19 -0.50 -1.78 -3.70
N ASP A 20 0.75 -1.54 -3.30
CA ASP A 20 1.17 -1.41 -1.89
C ASP A 20 1.41 0.08 -1.63
N VAL A 21 0.51 0.70 -0.87
CA VAL A 21 0.59 2.12 -0.51
C VAL A 21 0.99 2.23 0.95
N GLN A 22 2.13 2.88 1.19
CA GLN A 22 2.54 3.29 2.53
C GLN A 22 2.09 4.75 2.74
N ALA A 23 1.31 4.96 3.78
CA ALA A 23 0.90 6.28 4.27
C ALA A 23 1.65 6.53 5.58
N ASN A 24 2.39 7.64 5.65
CA ASN A 24 3.10 8.05 6.87
C ASN A 24 2.44 9.28 7.51
N ASP A 25 1.75 10.10 6.72
CA ASP A 25 1.03 11.28 7.19
C ASP A 25 -0.48 11.20 6.92
N ALA A 26 -1.28 12.02 7.61
CA ALA A 26 -2.74 12.04 7.46
C ALA A 26 -3.17 12.41 6.02
N ASP A 27 -2.35 13.17 5.30
CA ASP A 27 -2.63 13.56 3.92
C ASP A 27 -2.41 12.37 2.93
N ASP A 28 -1.65 11.35 3.33
CA ASP A 28 -1.43 10.15 2.53
C ASP A 28 -2.63 9.19 2.51
N ILE A 29 -3.58 9.36 3.44
CA ILE A 29 -4.80 8.55 3.52
C ILE A 29 -5.99 9.17 2.78
N GLU A 30 -5.82 10.36 2.21
CA GLU A 30 -6.85 11.01 1.42
C GLU A 30 -7.18 10.20 0.16
N TYR A 31 -8.48 10.18 -0.19
CA TYR A 31 -8.99 9.40 -1.30
C TYR A 31 -8.27 9.75 -2.62
N ASP A 32 -8.09 11.03 -2.91
CA ASP A 32 -7.44 11.50 -4.13
C ASP A 32 -5.96 11.07 -4.18
N THR A 33 -5.25 11.17 -3.07
CA THR A 33 -3.85 10.71 -2.94
C THR A 33 -3.71 9.21 -3.15
N ILE A 34 -4.62 8.40 -2.60
CA ILE A 34 -4.64 6.95 -2.79
C ILE A 34 -4.96 6.62 -4.25
N VAL A 35 -5.97 7.26 -4.85
CA VAL A 35 -6.33 7.05 -6.26
C VAL A 35 -5.17 7.38 -7.18
N GLU A 36 -4.45 8.48 -6.93
CA GLU A 36 -3.26 8.84 -7.72
C GLU A 36 -2.14 7.80 -7.56
N LYS A 37 -1.86 7.35 -6.32
CA LYS A 37 -0.82 6.33 -6.06
C LYS A 37 -1.15 4.97 -6.69
N VAL A 38 -2.41 4.53 -6.60
CA VAL A 38 -2.85 3.24 -7.16
C VAL A 38 -2.93 3.31 -8.69
N SER A 39 -3.37 4.43 -9.25
CA SER A 39 -3.51 4.59 -10.71
C SER A 39 -2.15 4.68 -11.43
N LYS A 40 -1.10 5.17 -10.78
CA LYS A 40 0.27 5.19 -11.34
C LYS A 40 0.89 3.79 -11.50
N GLY A 41 0.39 2.78 -10.78
CA GLY A 41 0.87 1.39 -10.85
C GLY A 41 0.27 0.56 -11.99
N GLY A 42 -0.71 1.10 -12.73
CA GLY A 42 -1.34 0.41 -13.85
C GLY A 42 -0.56 0.55 -15.15
N ARG A 43 0.46 -0.29 -15.36
CA ARG A 43 0.99 -0.57 -16.69
C ARG A 43 1.47 -2.01 -16.83
#